data_AF-A0A7G8UPS2-F1
#
_entry.id   AF-A0A7G8UPS2-F1
#
_cell.length_a   1.000
_cell.length_b   1.000
_cell.length_c   1.000
_cell.angle_alpha   90.00
_cell.angle_beta   90.00
_cell.angle_gamma   90.00
#
_symmetry.space_group_name_H-M   'P 1'
#
loop_
_entity.id
_entity.type
_entity.pdbx_description
1 polymer ?
#
loop_
_entity_poly.entity_id
_entity_poly.type
_entity_poly.pdbx_seq_one_letter_code
_entity_poly.pdbx_strand_id
1 'polypeptide(L)'
;MSSFQEREQHQVSESDLRLDRLASVGQIAAGIAHEVKNPLTAVKGFLQLLKHEAPHKYLDFAYAELENAIDTMQNLLHVSKPDLEEEPFDDIQLCSELEALLYLFQERSYEVSIQKQFSDCDTRIYGKRNQLKKAFFNLLKNAFEATGDNGTITVKHYKSGDKLFVKVSDTGVGIPEGKLKLLGTPFYTSKSEGTGMGLTQVFASVYEHNGIIRVRSEVGAGTEFSIEFPVHHPTSNQWEAIPMNVKYVQNHSFPEFYLTNQPEFLETLKLQGKEIFELINVSDISPASILESANTVVMLLNERNEQGLISHAKEHGRNWASHNLDLILKLEWIQMLRKTYWDLLHHYYANVEQTEIEFFQLERQINYTLDTYLKHFASSYAEFKNEVLRNQRVMIEELSVPVIPLYEHTAILPIMGTLDTARIKKIQEHAFDRIYQLKLKEIIIDLSGVAYMDDKIMSQLFKIVNGASIQGCKAIMTGIRPEMTSTMVELGISLHERVETRGSLQQALEEFVRSYKL
;
A
#
# COMPACT_ATOMS: atom_id res chain seq x y z
N MET A 1 36.49 -7.00 11.25
CA MET A 1 36.48 -6.28 9.96
C MET A 1 35.87 -7.09 8.81
N SER A 2 35.97 -8.44 8.75
CA SER A 2 35.35 -9.20 7.64
C SER A 2 33.84 -9.42 7.75
N SER A 3 33.24 -9.40 8.95
CA SER A 3 31.79 -9.61 9.13
C SER A 3 30.90 -8.42 8.72
N PHE A 4 31.50 -7.22 8.57
CA PHE A 4 30.80 -6.03 8.06
C PHE A 4 30.86 -5.96 6.52
N GLN A 5 31.99 -6.37 5.93
CA GLN A 5 32.13 -6.47 4.47
C GLN A 5 31.27 -7.60 3.87
N GLU A 6 31.10 -8.73 4.57
CA GLU A 6 30.20 -9.81 4.12
C GLU A 6 28.72 -9.41 4.16
N ARG A 7 28.31 -8.54 5.10
CA ARG A 7 26.93 -8.05 5.20
C ARG A 7 26.60 -6.99 4.15
N GLU A 8 27.54 -6.11 3.82
CA GLU A 8 27.38 -5.17 2.71
C GLU A 8 27.39 -5.87 1.35
N GLN A 9 28.25 -6.87 1.13
CA GLN A 9 28.24 -7.67 -0.10
C GLN A 9 26.95 -8.49 -0.28
N HIS A 10 26.36 -9.01 0.81
CA HIS A 10 25.07 -9.70 0.74
C HIS A 10 23.89 -8.75 0.48
N GLN A 11 23.87 -7.54 1.05
CA GLN A 11 22.79 -6.56 0.81
C GLN A 11 22.86 -5.90 -0.58
N VAL A 12 24.06 -5.65 -1.10
CA VAL A 12 24.25 -5.16 -2.48
C VAL A 12 23.88 -6.25 -3.49
N SER A 13 24.26 -7.51 -3.25
CA SER A 13 23.84 -8.63 -4.10
C SER A 13 22.32 -8.87 -4.10
N GLU A 14 21.62 -8.70 -2.97
CA GLU A 14 20.16 -8.90 -2.88
C GLU A 14 19.34 -7.78 -3.55
N SER A 15 19.89 -6.56 -3.61
CA SER A 15 19.26 -5.41 -4.26
C SER A 15 19.47 -5.43 -5.78
N ASP A 16 20.66 -5.81 -6.24
CA ASP A 16 20.93 -6.07 -7.66
C ASP A 16 20.11 -7.27 -8.18
N LEU A 17 19.97 -8.34 -7.38
CA LEU A 17 19.09 -9.48 -7.71
C LEU A 17 17.59 -9.12 -7.74
N ARG A 18 17.14 -8.07 -7.02
CA ARG A 18 15.74 -7.60 -7.06
C ARG A 18 15.47 -6.75 -8.30
N LEU A 19 16.42 -5.92 -8.71
CA LEU A 19 16.34 -5.13 -9.95
C LEU A 19 16.44 -6.03 -11.19
N ASP A 20 17.34 -7.02 -11.20
CA ASP A 20 17.42 -8.03 -12.27
C ASP A 20 16.17 -8.91 -12.35
N ARG A 21 15.53 -9.23 -11.21
CA ARG A 21 14.24 -9.94 -11.20
C ARG A 21 13.10 -9.08 -11.74
N LEU A 22 13.08 -7.77 -11.47
CA LEU A 22 12.05 -6.86 -12.00
C LEU A 22 12.24 -6.60 -13.50
N ALA A 23 13.47 -6.38 -13.96
CA ALA A 23 13.81 -6.25 -15.38
C ALA A 23 13.54 -7.55 -16.15
N SER A 24 13.87 -8.72 -15.57
CA SER A 24 13.55 -10.03 -16.14
C SER A 24 12.03 -10.28 -16.18
N VAL A 25 11.27 -9.87 -15.16
CA VAL A 25 9.81 -10.01 -15.17
C VAL A 25 9.16 -9.15 -16.27
N GLY A 26 9.69 -7.96 -16.55
CA GLY A 26 9.22 -7.09 -17.65
C GLY A 26 9.48 -7.67 -19.05
N GLN A 27 10.69 -8.21 -19.30
CA GLN A 27 11.00 -8.89 -20.56
C GLN A 27 10.24 -10.21 -20.73
N ILE A 28 10.10 -11.00 -19.66
CA ILE A 28 9.32 -12.24 -19.66
C ILE A 28 7.83 -11.96 -19.88
N ALA A 29 7.27 -10.90 -19.27
CA ALA A 29 5.87 -10.51 -19.48
C ALA A 29 5.61 -10.09 -20.93
N ALA A 30 6.53 -9.35 -21.56
CA ALA A 30 6.43 -8.99 -22.98
C ALA A 30 6.54 -10.21 -23.91
N GLY A 31 7.42 -11.17 -23.58
CA GLY A 31 7.55 -12.45 -24.29
C GLY A 31 6.30 -13.33 -24.16
N ILE A 32 5.80 -13.53 -22.94
CA ILE A 32 4.57 -14.28 -22.65
C ILE A 32 3.38 -13.63 -23.37
N ALA A 33 3.26 -12.31 -23.36
CA ALA A 33 2.13 -11.66 -24.04
C ALA A 33 2.20 -11.81 -25.57
N HIS A 34 3.39 -11.77 -26.17
CA HIS A 34 3.56 -12.11 -27.58
C HIS A 34 3.21 -13.59 -27.87
N GLU A 35 3.59 -14.50 -26.98
CA GLU A 35 3.30 -15.93 -27.12
C GLU A 35 1.85 -16.31 -26.87
N VAL A 36 1.11 -15.55 -26.03
CA VAL A 36 -0.33 -15.72 -25.77
C VAL A 36 -1.18 -14.99 -26.83
N LYS A 37 -0.70 -13.87 -27.38
CA LYS A 37 -1.36 -13.17 -28.50
C LYS A 37 -1.50 -14.06 -29.72
N ASN A 38 -0.49 -14.88 -30.02
CA ASN A 38 -0.49 -15.76 -31.19
C ASN A 38 -1.63 -16.80 -31.19
N PRO A 39 -1.85 -17.61 -30.14
CA PRO A 39 -2.96 -18.54 -30.09
C PRO A 39 -4.32 -17.83 -30.03
N LEU A 40 -4.45 -16.70 -29.32
CA LEU A 40 -5.73 -15.95 -29.30
C LEU A 40 -6.07 -15.34 -30.67
N THR A 41 -5.07 -14.90 -31.44
CA THR A 41 -5.27 -14.42 -32.82
C THR A 41 -5.69 -15.57 -33.74
N ALA A 42 -5.16 -16.78 -33.54
CA ALA A 42 -5.58 -17.96 -34.28
C ALA A 42 -7.04 -18.36 -33.93
N VAL A 43 -7.42 -18.35 -32.65
CA VAL A 43 -8.81 -18.58 -32.22
C VAL A 43 -9.75 -17.53 -32.79
N LYS A 44 -9.32 -16.27 -32.85
CA LYS A 44 -10.08 -15.16 -33.49
C LYS A 44 -10.32 -15.45 -34.97
N GLY A 45 -9.31 -15.96 -35.69
CA GLY A 45 -9.43 -16.38 -37.08
C GLY A 45 -10.43 -17.53 -37.27
N PHE A 46 -10.39 -18.56 -36.43
CA PHE A 46 -11.35 -19.67 -36.49
C PHE A 46 -12.78 -19.22 -36.17
N LEU A 47 -12.97 -18.32 -35.20
CA LEU A 47 -14.28 -17.76 -34.88
C LEU A 47 -14.84 -16.90 -36.04
N GLN A 48 -13.99 -16.16 -36.77
CA GLN A 48 -14.41 -15.43 -37.98
C GLN A 48 -14.86 -16.36 -39.09
N LEU A 49 -14.14 -17.46 -39.31
CA LEU A 49 -14.51 -18.48 -40.31
C LEU A 49 -15.82 -19.16 -39.93
N LEU A 50 -15.98 -19.57 -38.67
CA LEU A 50 -17.21 -20.18 -38.16
C LEU A 50 -18.41 -19.24 -38.22
N LYS A 51 -18.21 -17.95 -37.97
CA LYS A 51 -19.25 -16.92 -38.11
C LYS A 51 -19.71 -16.77 -39.57
N HIS A 52 -18.81 -17.02 -40.53
CA HIS A 52 -19.14 -16.98 -41.96
C HIS A 52 -19.87 -18.25 -42.44
N GLU A 53 -19.51 -19.43 -41.93
CA GLU A 53 -20.10 -20.71 -42.33
C GLU A 53 -21.42 -21.04 -41.61
N ALA A 54 -21.57 -20.66 -40.33
CA ALA A 54 -22.73 -20.96 -39.50
C ALA A 54 -23.00 -19.85 -38.47
N PRO A 55 -23.65 -18.75 -38.86
CA PRO A 55 -23.90 -17.63 -37.96
C PRO A 55 -24.77 -18.07 -36.77
N HIS A 56 -24.23 -17.94 -35.57
CA HIS A 56 -24.89 -18.31 -34.33
C HIS A 56 -24.69 -17.22 -33.28
N LYS A 57 -25.74 -16.88 -32.51
CA LYS A 57 -25.71 -15.81 -31.49
C LYS A 57 -24.58 -15.93 -30.45
N TYR A 58 -24.14 -17.15 -30.16
CA TYR A 58 -23.04 -17.40 -29.22
C TYR A 58 -21.65 -17.14 -29.81
N LEU A 59 -21.51 -17.14 -31.14
CA LEU A 59 -20.25 -16.78 -31.81
C LEU A 59 -19.96 -15.29 -31.68
N ASP A 60 -20.99 -14.44 -31.67
CA ASP A 60 -20.83 -13.01 -31.41
C ASP A 60 -20.36 -12.74 -29.98
N PHE A 61 -20.94 -13.45 -28.99
CA PHE A 61 -20.50 -13.39 -27.60
C PHE A 61 -19.06 -13.91 -27.41
N ALA A 62 -18.73 -15.07 -28.00
CA ALA A 62 -17.38 -15.63 -27.91
C ALA A 62 -16.34 -14.74 -28.60
N TYR A 63 -16.71 -14.07 -29.70
CA TYR A 63 -15.84 -13.13 -30.39
C TYR A 63 -15.59 -11.86 -29.54
N ALA A 64 -16.64 -11.30 -28.95
CA ALA A 64 -16.54 -10.14 -28.06
C ALA A 64 -15.70 -10.47 -26.81
N GLU A 65 -15.88 -11.64 -26.20
CA GLU A 65 -15.10 -12.06 -25.03
C GLU A 65 -13.62 -12.28 -25.36
N LEU A 66 -13.34 -12.77 -26.57
CA LEU A 66 -11.97 -12.94 -27.05
C LEU A 66 -11.30 -11.60 -27.36
N GLU A 67 -12.03 -10.62 -27.91
CA GLU A 67 -11.50 -9.25 -28.07
C GLU A 67 -11.24 -8.61 -26.71
N ASN A 68 -12.15 -8.73 -25.75
CA ASN A 68 -11.94 -8.27 -24.38
C ASN A 68 -10.70 -8.89 -23.72
N ALA A 69 -10.45 -10.18 -23.94
CA ALA A 69 -9.25 -10.85 -23.44
C ALA A 69 -7.97 -10.34 -24.11
N ILE A 70 -8.00 -10.10 -25.42
CA ILE A 70 -6.88 -9.54 -26.18
C ILE A 70 -6.59 -8.09 -25.74
N ASP A 71 -7.62 -7.28 -25.53
CA ASP A 71 -7.50 -5.89 -25.11
C ASP A 71 -7.06 -5.77 -23.65
N THR A 72 -7.56 -6.64 -22.77
CA THR A 72 -7.08 -6.74 -21.38
C THR A 72 -5.58 -7.07 -21.35
N MET A 73 -5.13 -7.97 -22.21
CA MET A 73 -3.70 -8.31 -22.35
C MET A 73 -2.88 -7.12 -22.89
N GLN A 74 -3.39 -6.41 -23.89
CA GLN A 74 -2.73 -5.21 -24.44
C GLN A 74 -2.66 -4.07 -23.43
N ASN A 75 -3.72 -3.89 -22.63
CA ASN A 75 -3.76 -2.92 -21.54
C ASN A 75 -2.73 -3.27 -20.44
N LEU A 76 -2.56 -4.56 -20.15
CA LEU A 76 -1.49 -5.04 -19.25
C LEU A 76 -0.09 -4.70 -19.79
N LEU A 77 0.12 -4.79 -21.11
CA LEU A 77 1.38 -4.46 -21.78
C LEU A 77 1.65 -2.96 -21.89
N HIS A 78 0.62 -2.15 -22.16
CA HIS A 78 0.75 -0.68 -22.28
C HIS A 78 1.14 -0.04 -20.94
N VAL A 79 0.76 -0.69 -19.83
CA VAL A 79 1.06 -0.28 -18.45
C VAL A 79 2.43 -0.80 -17.97
N SER A 80 3.04 -1.77 -18.67
CA SER A 80 4.25 -2.49 -18.23
C SER A 80 5.52 -2.16 -19.03
N LYS A 81 5.50 -1.13 -19.90
CA LYS A 81 6.73 -0.67 -20.55
C LYS A 81 7.71 -0.09 -19.51
N PRO A 82 8.98 -0.51 -19.50
CA PRO A 82 9.99 -0.03 -18.56
C PRO A 82 10.41 1.43 -18.77
N ASP A 83 10.01 2.09 -19.85
CA ASP A 83 10.47 3.45 -20.21
C ASP A 83 9.67 4.61 -19.60
N LEU A 84 8.74 4.36 -18.66
CA LEU A 84 7.93 5.45 -18.06
C LEU A 84 8.73 6.37 -17.13
N GLU A 85 9.85 5.90 -16.56
CA GLU A 85 10.70 6.73 -15.70
C GLU A 85 11.56 7.71 -16.50
N GLU A 86 11.90 7.39 -17.75
CA GLU A 86 12.70 8.24 -18.67
C GLU A 86 11.85 9.11 -19.62
N GLU A 87 10.52 9.14 -19.46
CA GLU A 87 9.65 10.02 -20.24
C GLU A 87 10.02 11.51 -20.00
N PRO A 88 10.30 12.31 -21.04
CA PRO A 88 10.54 13.73 -20.84
C PRO A 88 9.27 14.44 -20.41
N PHE A 89 9.41 15.48 -19.59
CA PHE A 89 8.29 16.38 -19.32
C PHE A 89 7.95 17.19 -20.59
N ASP A 90 6.65 17.41 -20.81
CA ASP A 90 6.10 18.11 -21.96
C ASP A 90 4.82 18.88 -21.57
N ASP A 91 4.39 19.81 -22.43
CA ASP A 91 3.15 20.57 -22.25
C ASP A 91 1.92 19.74 -22.65
N ILE A 92 1.22 19.24 -21.64
CA ILE A 92 0.07 18.34 -21.78
C ILE A 92 -1.23 19.10 -21.70
N GLN A 93 -2.09 18.90 -22.70
CA GLN A 93 -3.49 19.27 -22.64
C GLN A 93 -4.29 18.12 -22.00
N LEU A 94 -4.48 18.18 -20.67
CA LEU A 94 -5.01 17.04 -19.92
C LEU A 94 -6.46 16.70 -20.28
N CYS A 95 -7.26 17.70 -20.66
CA CYS A 95 -8.65 17.50 -21.10
C CYS A 95 -8.74 16.50 -22.28
N SER A 96 -7.91 16.62 -23.31
CA SER A 96 -7.93 15.69 -24.46
C SER A 96 -7.50 14.27 -24.08
N GLU A 97 -6.57 14.13 -23.13
CA GLU A 97 -6.14 12.81 -22.65
C GLU A 97 -7.24 12.13 -21.82
N LEU A 98 -7.95 12.88 -20.98
CA LEU A 98 -9.11 12.38 -20.23
C LEU A 98 -10.24 11.95 -21.17
N GLU A 99 -10.50 12.70 -22.24
CA GLU A 99 -11.47 12.31 -23.27
C GLU A 99 -11.10 10.99 -23.95
N ALA A 100 -9.84 10.84 -24.35
CA ALA A 100 -9.34 9.62 -24.97
C ALA A 100 -9.44 8.42 -24.01
N LEU A 101 -9.14 8.61 -22.73
CA LEU A 101 -9.26 7.55 -21.72
C LEU A 101 -10.72 7.16 -21.47
N LEU A 102 -11.64 8.12 -21.39
CA LEU A 102 -13.07 7.84 -21.24
C LEU A 102 -13.63 7.08 -22.44
N TYR A 103 -13.07 7.28 -23.64
CA TYR A 103 -13.45 6.51 -24.83
C TYR A 103 -13.19 5.01 -24.65
N LEU A 104 -12.11 4.63 -23.95
CA LEU A 104 -11.75 3.22 -23.70
C LEU A 104 -12.78 2.47 -22.85
N PHE A 105 -13.65 3.18 -22.12
CA PHE A 105 -14.68 2.59 -21.27
C PHE A 105 -16.09 2.72 -21.86
N GLN A 106 -16.22 3.11 -23.14
CA GLN A 106 -17.52 3.31 -23.79
C GLN A 106 -18.38 2.05 -23.84
N GLU A 107 -17.79 0.86 -23.92
CA GLU A 107 -18.56 -0.39 -23.94
C GLU A 107 -19.30 -0.65 -22.62
N ARG A 108 -18.81 -0.09 -21.51
CA ARG A 108 -19.48 -0.15 -20.19
C ARG A 108 -20.50 0.97 -19.97
N SER A 109 -20.66 1.88 -20.93
CA SER A 109 -21.61 3.00 -20.82
C SER A 109 -23.09 2.57 -20.89
N TYR A 110 -23.36 1.32 -21.26
CA TYR A 110 -24.70 0.73 -21.20
C TYR A 110 -25.13 0.37 -19.76
N GLU A 111 -24.17 0.16 -18.87
CA GLU A 111 -24.38 -0.23 -17.47
C GLU A 111 -24.13 0.94 -16.51
N VAL A 112 -23.26 1.89 -16.87
CA VAL A 112 -22.85 3.02 -16.02
C VAL A 112 -23.00 4.35 -16.76
N SER A 113 -23.70 5.31 -16.15
CA SER A 113 -23.86 6.65 -16.73
C SER A 113 -22.58 7.48 -16.57
N ILE A 114 -22.05 8.03 -17.66
CA ILE A 114 -20.84 8.87 -17.64
C ILE A 114 -21.24 10.33 -17.84
N GLN A 115 -20.97 11.18 -16.84
CA GLN A 115 -21.17 12.63 -16.91
C GLN A 115 -19.84 13.36 -17.05
N LYS A 116 -19.69 14.11 -18.14
CA LYS A 116 -18.49 14.93 -18.40
C LYS A 116 -18.81 16.40 -18.11
N GLN A 117 -18.01 17.03 -17.27
CA GLN A 117 -18.12 18.45 -16.94
C GLN A 117 -16.75 19.11 -17.17
N PHE A 118 -16.44 19.34 -18.44
CA PHE A 118 -15.15 19.89 -18.85
C PHE A 118 -15.28 21.37 -19.20
N SER A 119 -14.46 22.19 -18.54
CA SER A 119 -14.22 23.59 -18.86
C SER A 119 -12.72 23.85 -18.93
N ASP A 120 -12.33 24.98 -19.50
CA ASP A 120 -10.92 25.43 -19.56
C ASP A 120 -9.99 24.41 -20.25
N CYS A 121 -10.49 23.68 -21.24
CA CYS A 121 -9.76 22.58 -21.89
C CYS A 121 -8.49 23.01 -22.65
N ASP A 122 -8.31 24.29 -22.92
CA ASP A 122 -7.07 24.84 -23.50
C ASP A 122 -5.95 24.98 -22.45
N THR A 123 -6.26 24.79 -21.17
CA THR A 123 -5.29 24.82 -20.08
C THR A 123 -4.31 23.66 -20.22
N ARG A 124 -3.02 23.98 -20.19
CA ARG A 124 -1.93 23.01 -20.26
C ARG A 124 -1.28 22.86 -18.88
N ILE A 125 -0.73 21.67 -18.63
CA ILE A 125 0.13 21.39 -17.48
C ILE A 125 1.43 20.80 -17.97
N TYR A 126 2.50 20.96 -17.21
CA TYR A 126 3.80 20.41 -17.56
C TYR A 126 4.00 19.05 -16.88
N GLY A 127 4.27 18.00 -17.66
CA GLY A 127 4.29 16.64 -17.12
C GLY A 127 4.77 15.54 -18.07
N LYS A 128 4.91 14.34 -17.52
CA LYS A 128 5.08 13.07 -18.20
C LYS A 128 3.71 12.53 -18.63
N ARG A 129 3.44 12.61 -19.93
CA ARG A 129 2.12 12.38 -20.53
C ARG A 129 1.61 10.97 -20.26
N ASN A 130 2.41 9.96 -20.55
CA ASN A 130 1.99 8.55 -20.42
C ASN A 130 1.84 8.15 -18.95
N GLN A 131 2.67 8.69 -18.06
CA GLN A 131 2.54 8.46 -16.63
C GLN A 131 1.20 9.01 -16.07
N LEU A 132 0.83 10.24 -16.44
CA LEU A 132 -0.47 10.81 -16.05
C LEU A 132 -1.65 10.03 -16.68
N LYS A 133 -1.55 9.62 -17.94
CA LYS A 133 -2.59 8.77 -18.57
C LYS A 133 -2.81 7.48 -17.79
N LYS A 134 -1.73 6.82 -17.35
CA LYS A 134 -1.80 5.61 -16.53
C LYS A 134 -2.44 5.86 -15.17
N ALA A 135 -2.12 6.99 -14.52
CA ALA A 135 -2.77 7.37 -13.26
C ALA A 135 -4.28 7.57 -13.44
N PHE A 136 -4.70 8.36 -14.44
CA PHE A 136 -6.12 8.60 -14.69
C PHE A 136 -6.86 7.35 -15.15
N PHE A 137 -6.23 6.48 -15.95
CA PHE A 137 -6.79 5.18 -16.30
C PHE A 137 -7.09 4.33 -15.06
N ASN A 138 -6.15 4.25 -14.10
CA ASN A 138 -6.33 3.50 -12.86
C ASN A 138 -7.47 4.06 -12.01
N LEU A 139 -7.64 5.39 -11.95
CA LEU A 139 -8.76 6.02 -11.25
C LEU A 139 -10.10 5.71 -11.91
N LEU A 140 -10.20 5.86 -13.23
CA LEU A 140 -11.41 5.55 -13.98
C LEU A 140 -11.77 4.07 -13.84
N LYS A 141 -10.80 3.16 -14.00
CA LYS A 141 -10.98 1.73 -13.79
C LYS A 141 -11.54 1.42 -12.39
N ASN A 142 -10.99 2.04 -11.35
CA ASN A 142 -11.50 1.87 -9.99
C ASN A 142 -12.93 2.40 -9.82
N ALA A 143 -13.26 3.54 -10.42
CA ALA A 143 -14.61 4.09 -10.41
C ALA A 143 -15.60 3.12 -11.09
N PHE A 144 -15.29 2.61 -12.30
CA PHE A 144 -16.12 1.62 -13.00
C PHE A 144 -16.31 0.33 -12.20
N GLU A 145 -15.26 -0.16 -11.55
CA GLU A 145 -15.36 -1.38 -10.72
C GLU A 145 -16.15 -1.18 -9.43
N ALA A 146 -16.22 0.05 -8.89
CA ALA A 146 -16.95 0.37 -7.66
C ALA A 146 -18.42 0.71 -7.90
N THR A 147 -18.75 1.23 -9.09
CA THR A 147 -20.06 1.85 -9.39
C THR A 147 -21.19 0.82 -9.57
N GLY A 148 -20.86 -0.45 -9.88
CA GLY A 148 -21.85 -1.49 -10.16
C GLY A 148 -22.79 -1.12 -11.31
N ASP A 149 -23.88 -1.87 -11.48
CA ASP A 149 -24.87 -1.62 -12.53
C ASP A 149 -25.78 -0.41 -12.15
N ASN A 150 -26.07 0.47 -13.11
CA ASN A 150 -26.88 1.69 -13.02
C ASN A 150 -26.32 2.86 -12.19
N GLY A 151 -25.05 2.83 -11.77
CA GLY A 151 -24.44 3.97 -11.10
C GLY A 151 -23.95 5.06 -12.07
N THR A 152 -23.42 6.16 -11.52
CA THR A 152 -22.94 7.31 -12.29
C THR A 152 -21.48 7.61 -11.98
N ILE A 153 -20.67 7.81 -13.01
CA ILE A 153 -19.31 8.34 -12.92
C ILE A 153 -19.29 9.75 -13.50
N THR A 154 -18.88 10.71 -12.69
CA THR A 154 -18.72 12.10 -13.09
C THR A 154 -17.25 12.45 -13.18
N VAL A 155 -16.80 12.94 -14.34
CA VAL A 155 -15.45 13.49 -14.51
C VAL A 155 -15.56 15.00 -14.73
N LYS A 156 -14.94 15.77 -13.84
CA LYS A 156 -14.86 17.24 -13.95
C LYS A 156 -13.45 17.67 -14.27
N HIS A 157 -13.31 18.65 -15.14
CA HIS A 157 -12.05 19.30 -15.48
C HIS A 157 -12.30 20.80 -15.52
N TYR A 158 -11.57 21.59 -14.74
CA TYR A 158 -11.72 23.05 -14.74
C TYR A 158 -10.46 23.73 -14.21
N LYS A 159 -10.24 24.99 -14.61
CA LYS A 159 -9.18 25.82 -14.04
C LYS A 159 -9.73 26.72 -12.96
N SER A 160 -8.98 26.89 -11.87
CA SER A 160 -9.28 27.91 -10.86
C SER A 160 -7.98 28.51 -10.33
N GLY A 161 -7.77 29.80 -10.59
CA GLY A 161 -6.51 30.48 -10.27
C GLY A 161 -5.35 29.95 -11.10
N ASP A 162 -4.27 29.58 -10.43
CA ASP A 162 -3.04 29.00 -10.98
C ASP A 162 -3.04 27.46 -11.01
N LYS A 163 -4.18 26.84 -10.68
CA LYS A 163 -4.33 25.39 -10.60
C LYS A 163 -5.38 24.85 -11.57
N LEU A 164 -5.09 23.68 -12.14
CA LEU A 164 -6.00 22.87 -12.92
C LEU A 164 -6.55 21.76 -12.02
N PHE A 165 -7.87 21.61 -11.99
CA PHE A 165 -8.56 20.61 -11.19
C PHE A 165 -9.12 19.51 -12.08
N VAL A 166 -8.90 18.25 -11.68
CA VAL A 166 -9.56 17.07 -12.23
C VAL A 166 -10.25 16.32 -11.10
N LYS A 167 -11.55 16.10 -11.23
CA LYS A 167 -12.33 15.31 -10.27
C LYS A 167 -12.89 14.08 -10.94
N VAL A 168 -12.72 12.93 -10.31
CA VAL A 168 -13.34 11.66 -10.71
C VAL A 168 -14.22 11.21 -9.55
N SER A 169 -15.53 11.24 -9.75
CA SER A 169 -16.52 10.92 -8.73
C SER A 169 -17.39 9.75 -9.19
N ASP A 170 -17.57 8.75 -8.34
CA ASP A 170 -18.48 7.62 -8.55
C ASP A 170 -19.59 7.59 -7.50
N THR A 171 -20.71 6.95 -7.84
CA THR A 171 -21.82 6.65 -6.91
C THR A 171 -21.77 5.20 -6.42
N GLY A 172 -20.58 4.63 -6.32
CA GLY A 172 -20.38 3.22 -5.99
C GLY A 172 -20.49 2.88 -4.51
N VAL A 173 -19.92 1.73 -4.14
CA VAL A 173 -19.98 1.18 -2.77
C VAL A 173 -19.33 2.07 -1.69
N GLY A 174 -18.48 3.02 -2.10
CA GLY A 174 -17.73 3.89 -1.18
C GLY A 174 -16.66 3.16 -0.36
N ILE A 175 -15.89 3.94 0.40
CA ILE A 175 -14.73 3.49 1.17
C ILE A 175 -14.95 3.88 2.64
N PRO A 176 -14.87 2.92 3.59
CA PRO A 176 -14.96 3.22 5.01
C PRO A 176 -13.88 4.20 5.47
N GLU A 177 -14.21 5.10 6.39
CA GLU A 177 -13.32 6.16 6.89
C GLU A 177 -11.97 5.63 7.41
N GLY A 178 -12.00 4.51 8.14
CA GLY A 178 -10.78 3.84 8.64
C GLY A 178 -9.84 3.32 7.53
N LYS A 179 -10.35 3.13 6.30
CA LYS A 179 -9.59 2.66 5.13
C LYS A 179 -9.13 3.81 4.22
N LEU A 180 -9.74 4.99 4.31
CA LEU A 180 -9.32 6.17 3.54
C LEU A 180 -7.84 6.54 3.81
N LYS A 181 -7.41 6.41 5.08
CA LYS A 181 -6.03 6.69 5.51
C LYS A 181 -4.98 5.70 4.99
N LEU A 182 -5.42 4.60 4.35
CA LEU A 182 -4.55 3.56 3.80
C LEU A 182 -4.47 3.61 2.27
N LEU A 183 -5.23 4.51 1.62
CA LEU A 183 -5.17 4.69 0.18
C LEU A 183 -3.79 5.21 -0.24
N GLY A 184 -3.23 4.64 -1.31
CA GLY A 184 -1.88 4.98 -1.78
C GLY A 184 -0.75 4.25 -1.06
N THR A 185 -1.03 3.45 -0.02
CA THR A 185 -0.02 2.57 0.56
C THR A 185 0.28 1.39 -0.39
N PRO A 186 1.55 1.13 -0.73
CA PRO A 186 1.92 0.02 -1.60
C PRO A 186 1.33 -1.31 -1.12
N PHE A 187 0.74 -2.08 -2.04
CA PHE A 187 0.16 -3.42 -1.81
C PHE A 187 -1.10 -3.45 -0.94
N TYR A 188 -1.64 -2.30 -0.54
CA TYR A 188 -2.94 -2.23 0.12
C TYR A 188 -4.08 -2.30 -0.90
N THR A 189 -4.98 -3.27 -0.73
CA THR A 189 -6.18 -3.45 -1.56
C THR A 189 -7.34 -3.90 -0.69
N SER A 190 -8.55 -3.43 -1.02
CA SER A 190 -9.80 -3.96 -0.47
C SER A 190 -10.37 -5.13 -1.27
N LYS A 191 -9.76 -5.47 -2.41
CA LYS A 191 -10.20 -6.50 -3.36
C LYS A 191 -9.45 -7.81 -3.14
N SER A 192 -10.15 -8.94 -3.25
CA SER A 192 -9.61 -10.29 -3.09
C SER A 192 -8.55 -10.68 -4.14
N GLU A 193 -8.60 -10.08 -5.34
CA GLU A 193 -7.64 -10.31 -6.43
C GLU A 193 -6.84 -9.06 -6.85
N GLY A 194 -6.87 -7.99 -6.05
CA GLY A 194 -6.16 -6.73 -6.38
C GLY A 194 -4.68 -6.76 -6.00
N THR A 195 -3.80 -6.23 -6.84
CA THR A 195 -2.36 -6.13 -6.52
C THR A 195 -2.02 -5.00 -5.53
N GLY A 196 -2.95 -4.09 -5.26
CA GLY A 196 -2.74 -2.92 -4.39
C GLY A 196 -1.73 -1.89 -4.93
N MET A 197 -1.27 -2.05 -6.17
CA MET A 197 -0.29 -1.13 -6.79
C MET A 197 -0.94 0.03 -7.56
N GLY A 198 -2.21 -0.11 -7.98
CA GLY A 198 -2.87 0.84 -8.86
C GLY A 198 -2.99 2.24 -8.26
N LEU A 199 -3.51 2.38 -7.04
CA LEU A 199 -3.62 3.67 -6.37
C LEU A 199 -2.25 4.21 -5.96
N THR A 200 -1.35 3.37 -5.46
CA THR A 200 0.03 3.77 -5.14
C THR A 200 0.72 4.47 -6.33
N GLN A 201 0.53 3.95 -7.56
CA GLN A 201 1.02 4.60 -8.77
C GLN A 201 0.33 5.93 -9.07
N VAL A 202 -0.97 6.05 -8.79
CA VAL A 202 -1.70 7.33 -8.94
C VAL A 202 -1.10 8.39 -8.02
N PHE A 203 -0.94 8.09 -6.73
CA PHE A 203 -0.38 9.02 -5.76
C PHE A 203 1.04 9.43 -6.12
N ALA A 204 1.90 8.47 -6.48
CA ALA A 204 3.27 8.74 -6.91
C ALA A 204 3.32 9.62 -8.17
N SER A 205 2.48 9.31 -9.18
CA SER A 205 2.43 10.09 -10.42
C SER A 205 1.93 11.51 -10.15
N VAL A 206 0.86 11.69 -9.38
CA VAL A 206 0.35 13.04 -9.07
C VAL A 206 1.40 13.87 -8.32
N TYR A 207 2.10 13.25 -7.36
CA TYR A 207 3.14 13.92 -6.58
C TYR A 207 4.36 14.32 -7.42
N GLU A 208 4.83 13.46 -8.33
CA GLU A 208 5.93 13.76 -9.26
C GLU A 208 5.62 14.98 -10.15
N HIS A 209 4.34 15.27 -10.35
CA HIS A 209 3.85 16.41 -11.13
C HIS A 209 3.49 17.62 -10.27
N ASN A 210 3.97 17.67 -9.01
CA ASN A 210 3.66 18.71 -8.02
C ASN A 210 2.15 18.89 -7.80
N GLY A 211 1.38 17.84 -8.03
CA GLY A 211 -0.06 17.83 -7.82
C GLY A 211 -0.44 17.36 -6.43
N ILE A 212 -1.65 17.73 -6.01
CA ILE A 212 -2.24 17.28 -4.74
C ILE A 212 -3.46 16.44 -5.06
N ILE A 213 -3.61 15.31 -4.37
CA ILE A 213 -4.78 14.43 -4.47
C ILE A 213 -5.53 14.40 -3.14
N ARG A 214 -6.82 14.66 -3.18
CA ARG A 214 -7.74 14.60 -2.03
C ARG A 214 -8.82 13.58 -2.32
N VAL A 215 -9.15 12.76 -1.33
CA VAL A 215 -10.17 11.72 -1.46
C VAL A 215 -11.29 11.97 -0.46
N ARG A 216 -12.53 11.95 -0.94
CA ARG A 216 -13.73 11.95 -0.11
C ARG A 216 -14.55 10.71 -0.46
N SER A 217 -15.01 9.98 0.54
CA SER A 217 -15.81 8.78 0.31
C SER A 217 -16.73 8.52 1.49
N GLU A 218 -17.92 8.02 1.19
CA GLU A 218 -18.89 7.57 2.19
C GLU A 218 -19.48 6.23 1.72
N VAL A 219 -19.58 5.28 2.66
CA VAL A 219 -20.04 3.92 2.37
C VAL A 219 -21.48 3.97 1.85
N GLY A 220 -21.70 3.45 0.65
CA GLY A 220 -22.99 3.44 -0.04
C GLY A 220 -23.35 4.74 -0.78
N ALA A 221 -22.55 5.81 -0.67
CA ALA A 221 -22.75 7.06 -1.40
C ALA A 221 -21.73 7.25 -2.55
N GLY A 222 -20.58 6.57 -2.47
CA GLY A 222 -19.55 6.57 -3.51
C GLY A 222 -18.26 7.26 -3.10
N THR A 223 -17.39 7.55 -4.08
CA THR A 223 -16.06 8.11 -3.86
C THR A 223 -15.75 9.24 -4.83
N GLU A 224 -15.09 10.29 -4.36
CA GLU A 224 -14.57 11.39 -5.16
C GLU A 224 -13.06 11.53 -4.95
N PHE A 225 -12.30 11.39 -6.04
CA PHE A 225 -10.89 11.78 -6.13
C PHE A 225 -10.81 13.17 -6.75
N SER A 226 -10.28 14.13 -6.00
CA SER A 226 -9.99 15.49 -6.46
C SER A 226 -8.49 15.67 -6.60
N ILE A 227 -8.02 15.87 -7.83
CA ILE A 227 -6.62 16.11 -8.17
C ILE A 227 -6.47 17.57 -8.60
N GLU A 228 -5.44 18.25 -8.11
CA GLU A 228 -5.04 19.57 -8.55
C GLU A 228 -3.60 19.56 -9.07
N PHE A 229 -3.35 20.25 -10.18
CA PHE A 229 -2.02 20.45 -10.77
C PHE A 229 -1.73 21.93 -10.97
N PRO A 230 -0.48 22.38 -10.86
CA PRO A 230 -0.10 23.73 -11.26
C PRO A 230 -0.20 23.92 -12.79
N VAL A 231 -0.84 25.01 -13.24
CA VAL A 231 -1.01 25.36 -14.68
C VAL A 231 0.25 25.95 -15.29
N HIS A 232 1.10 26.54 -14.46
CA HIS A 232 2.38 27.06 -14.87
C HIS A 232 3.49 26.15 -14.32
N HIS A 233 4.42 25.76 -15.19
CA HIS A 233 5.77 25.51 -14.70
C HIS A 233 6.21 26.79 -13.96
N PRO A 234 6.97 26.74 -12.86
CA PRO A 234 7.74 27.88 -12.43
C PRO A 234 8.82 28.15 -13.49
N THR A 235 8.44 28.63 -14.69
CA THR A 235 9.34 29.14 -15.72
C THR A 235 9.90 30.43 -15.16
N SER A 236 11.16 30.35 -14.71
CA SER A 236 11.88 31.42 -14.05
C SER A 236 11.05 32.15 -12.98
N ASN A 237 10.83 31.51 -11.84
CA ASN A 237 11.02 32.34 -10.66
C ASN A 237 12.48 32.81 -10.77
N GLN A 238 12.70 34.11 -10.95
CA GLN A 238 13.63 34.74 -10.03
C GLN A 238 13.25 34.14 -8.67
N TRP A 239 14.12 33.30 -8.08
CA TRP A 239 13.99 32.94 -6.68
C TRP A 239 14.11 34.27 -5.92
N GLU A 240 13.04 35.05 -5.90
CA GLU A 240 12.88 36.12 -4.94
C GLU A 240 12.66 35.39 -3.64
N ALA A 241 13.74 35.26 -2.88
CA ALA A 241 13.66 34.74 -1.53
C ALA A 241 12.53 35.47 -0.82
N ILE A 242 11.68 34.71 -0.14
CA ILE A 242 10.54 35.30 0.57
C ILE A 242 11.09 36.38 1.51
N PRO A 243 10.60 37.63 1.46
CA PRO A 243 11.13 38.70 2.28
C PRO A 243 11.13 38.30 3.74
N MET A 244 12.31 38.19 4.34
CA MET A 244 12.48 37.92 5.76
C MET A 244 13.07 39.16 6.42
N ASN A 245 12.53 39.56 7.58
CA ASN A 245 13.07 40.67 8.35
C ASN A 245 14.31 40.23 9.15
N VAL A 246 15.38 39.88 8.41
CA VAL A 246 16.62 39.39 9.00
C VAL A 246 17.51 40.53 9.50
N LYS A 247 18.21 40.27 10.60
CA LYS A 247 19.28 41.10 11.13
C LYS A 247 20.61 40.53 10.69
N TYR A 248 21.31 41.30 9.87
CA TYR A 248 22.70 40.99 9.52
C TYR A 248 23.66 41.65 10.51
N VAL A 249 24.60 40.86 11.03
CA VAL A 249 25.69 41.34 11.88
C VAL A 249 27.01 40.98 11.19
N GLN A 250 27.87 41.98 11.02
CA GLN A 250 29.13 41.82 10.31
C GLN A 250 30.01 40.75 10.99
N ASN A 251 30.66 39.91 10.17
CA ASN A 251 31.53 38.80 10.59
C ASN A 251 30.83 37.62 11.29
N HIS A 252 29.50 37.60 11.40
CA HIS A 252 28.81 36.38 11.82
C HIS A 252 28.96 35.31 10.75
N SER A 253 29.30 34.09 11.17
CA SER A 253 29.16 32.89 10.36
C SER A 253 27.68 32.56 10.12
N PHE A 254 27.37 31.73 9.12
CA PHE A 254 25.98 31.34 8.85
C PHE A 254 25.26 30.73 10.09
N PRO A 255 25.89 29.85 10.90
CA PRO A 255 25.27 29.38 12.14
C PRO A 255 24.93 30.50 13.14
N GLU A 256 25.80 31.50 13.30
CA GLU A 256 25.55 32.66 14.18
C GLU A 256 24.46 33.58 13.61
N PHE A 257 24.42 33.72 12.29
CA PHE A 257 23.34 34.41 11.57
C PHE A 257 22.00 33.70 11.78
N TYR A 258 21.97 32.37 11.69
CA TYR A 258 20.78 31.57 11.99
C TYR A 258 20.32 31.79 13.42
N LEU A 259 21.20 31.69 14.42
CA LEU A 259 20.83 31.89 15.83
C LEU A 259 20.24 33.29 16.09
N THR A 260 20.76 34.32 15.41
CA THR A 260 20.25 35.69 15.51
C THR A 260 18.85 35.84 14.90
N ASN A 261 18.55 35.06 13.86
CA ASN A 261 17.33 35.15 13.05
C ASN A 261 16.37 33.96 13.22
N GLN A 262 16.64 33.07 14.17
CA GLN A 262 15.85 31.86 14.44
C GLN A 262 14.36 32.18 14.67
N PRO A 263 13.97 33.23 15.43
CA PRO A 263 12.55 33.56 15.60
C PRO A 263 11.84 33.87 14.28
N GLU A 264 12.47 34.68 13.42
CA GLU A 264 11.95 35.06 12.10
C GLU A 264 11.83 33.84 11.17
N PHE A 265 12.84 32.95 11.21
CA PHE A 265 12.85 31.70 10.47
C PHE A 265 11.67 30.80 10.86
N LEU A 266 11.45 30.59 12.17
CA LEU A 266 10.37 29.75 12.66
C LEU A 266 8.99 30.36 12.40
N GLU A 267 8.85 31.68 12.47
CA GLU A 267 7.62 32.39 12.12
C GLU A 267 7.31 32.24 10.62
N THR A 268 8.32 32.42 9.76
CA THR A 268 8.16 32.23 8.31
C THR A 268 7.77 30.79 7.97
N LEU A 269 8.45 29.82 8.58
CA LEU A 269 8.14 28.40 8.39
C LEU A 269 6.70 28.06 8.83
N LYS A 270 6.24 28.64 9.94
CA LYS A 270 4.87 28.50 10.42
C LYS A 270 3.84 29.11 9.47
N LEU A 271 4.11 30.30 8.94
CA LEU A 271 3.23 31.00 8.00
C LEU A 271 3.09 30.25 6.68
N GLN A 272 4.21 29.80 6.11
CA GLN A 272 4.19 28.98 4.92
C GLN A 272 3.41 27.68 5.18
N GLY A 273 3.61 27.06 6.35
CA GLY A 273 3.09 25.73 6.67
C GLY A 273 1.69 25.69 7.23
N LYS A 274 0.94 26.80 7.18
CA LYS A 274 -0.34 26.96 7.87
C LYS A 274 -1.32 25.80 7.60
N GLU A 275 -1.46 25.39 6.34
CA GLU A 275 -2.35 24.29 5.94
C GLU A 275 -1.91 22.94 6.55
N ILE A 276 -0.60 22.67 6.57
CA ILE A 276 -0.03 21.46 7.18
C ILE A 276 -0.20 21.49 8.70
N PHE A 277 0.01 22.65 9.34
CA PHE A 277 -0.20 22.80 10.78
C PHE A 277 -1.65 22.61 11.19
N GLU A 278 -2.62 23.07 10.38
CA GLU A 278 -4.04 22.81 10.61
C GLU A 278 -4.37 21.32 10.52
N LEU A 279 -3.76 20.57 9.60
CA LEU A 279 -3.92 19.13 9.46
C LEU A 279 -3.29 18.35 10.63
N ILE A 280 -2.11 18.77 11.10
CA ILE A 280 -1.40 18.07 12.18
C ILE A 280 -1.99 18.37 13.55
N ASN A 281 -2.60 19.55 13.76
CA ASN A 281 -3.24 19.94 15.03
C ASN A 281 -4.44 19.04 15.41
N VAL A 282 -4.93 18.22 14.48
CA VAL A 282 -5.98 17.20 14.71
C VAL A 282 -5.40 15.88 15.25
N SER A 283 -4.07 15.73 15.21
CA SER A 283 -3.33 14.58 15.74
C SER A 283 -2.66 15.01 17.05
N ASP A 284 -2.43 14.11 18.01
CA ASP A 284 -1.88 14.44 19.35
C ASP A 284 -0.45 15.05 19.36
N ILE A 285 0.08 15.47 18.21
CA ILE A 285 1.35 16.17 18.06
C ILE A 285 1.10 17.67 18.03
N SER A 286 1.69 18.38 19.00
CA SER A 286 1.58 19.83 19.06
C SER A 286 2.35 20.51 17.90
N PRO A 287 1.81 21.59 17.30
CA PRO A 287 2.54 22.44 16.36
C PRO A 287 3.92 22.90 16.88
N ALA A 288 4.05 23.11 18.19
CA ALA A 288 5.31 23.50 18.81
C ALA A 288 6.40 22.42 18.66
N SER A 289 6.04 21.14 18.83
CA SER A 289 6.99 20.02 18.67
C SER A 289 7.54 19.91 17.25
N ILE A 290 6.73 20.27 16.24
CA ILE A 290 7.14 20.24 14.83
C ILE A 290 8.13 21.37 14.53
N LEU A 291 7.87 22.57 15.05
CA LEU A 291 8.78 23.71 14.94
C LEU A 291 10.10 23.45 15.68
N GLU A 292 10.03 22.83 16.85
CA GLU A 292 11.20 22.38 17.61
C GLU A 292 12.02 21.36 16.81
N SER A 293 11.37 20.37 16.20
CA SER A 293 12.04 19.42 15.30
C SER A 293 12.71 20.12 14.11
N ALA A 294 12.07 21.12 13.49
CA ALA A 294 12.68 21.87 12.40
C ALA A 294 13.92 22.63 12.87
N ASN A 295 13.84 23.28 14.02
CA ASN A 295 14.99 23.95 14.62
C ASN A 295 16.14 22.97 14.88
N THR A 296 15.86 21.80 15.46
CA THR A 296 16.86 20.76 15.70
C THR A 296 17.53 20.29 14.41
N VAL A 297 16.76 20.09 13.33
CA VAL A 297 17.32 19.72 12.02
C VAL A 297 18.25 20.80 11.49
N VAL A 298 17.85 22.07 11.56
CA VAL A 298 18.68 23.20 11.08
C VAL A 298 19.94 23.36 11.92
N MET A 299 19.86 23.23 13.24
CA MET A 299 21.03 23.24 14.12
C MET A 299 22.02 22.13 13.77
N LEU A 300 21.53 20.90 13.60
CA LEU A 300 22.36 19.75 13.24
C LEU A 300 22.98 19.87 11.85
N LEU A 301 22.26 20.49 10.90
CA LEU A 301 22.78 20.85 9.57
C LEU A 301 23.93 21.85 9.68
N ASN A 302 23.74 22.91 10.45
CA ASN A 302 24.74 23.96 10.68
C ASN A 302 26.00 23.44 11.38
N GLU A 303 25.83 22.52 12.34
CA GLU A 303 26.91 21.85 13.07
C GLU A 303 27.62 20.75 12.25
N ARG A 304 27.08 20.39 11.07
CA ARG A 304 27.53 19.24 10.28
C ARG A 304 27.50 17.92 11.07
N ASN A 305 26.53 17.79 11.98
CA ASN A 305 26.40 16.64 12.86
C ASN A 305 25.50 15.55 12.23
N GLU A 306 26.07 14.78 11.31
CA GLU A 306 25.35 13.73 10.59
C GLU A 306 24.80 12.63 11.52
N GLN A 307 25.54 12.24 12.55
CA GLN A 307 25.09 11.21 13.50
C GLN A 307 23.89 11.67 14.33
N GLY A 308 23.93 12.93 14.81
CA GLY A 308 22.80 13.54 15.51
C GLY A 308 21.58 13.64 14.61
N LEU A 309 21.77 14.02 13.35
CA LEU A 309 20.72 14.12 12.35
C LEU A 309 20.06 12.76 12.05
N ILE A 310 20.85 11.69 11.89
CA ILE A 310 20.35 10.32 11.71
C ILE A 310 19.56 9.85 12.94
N SER A 311 20.09 10.11 14.13
CA SER A 311 19.46 9.69 15.39
C SER A 311 18.10 10.39 15.58
N HIS A 312 18.08 11.70 15.38
CA HIS A 312 16.87 12.51 15.40
C HIS A 312 15.86 12.08 14.32
N ALA A 313 16.32 11.76 13.10
CA ALA A 313 15.47 11.24 12.02
C ALA A 313 14.75 9.95 12.43
N LYS A 314 15.46 9.01 13.05
CA LYS A 314 14.90 7.72 13.49
C LYS A 314 13.88 7.91 14.61
N GLU A 315 14.23 8.68 15.63
CA GLU A 315 13.32 8.97 16.75
C GLU A 315 12.03 9.64 16.25
N HIS A 316 12.18 10.68 15.43
CA HIS A 316 11.05 11.39 14.87
C HIS A 316 10.22 10.53 13.91
N GLY A 317 10.84 9.62 13.16
CA GLY A 317 10.16 8.64 12.31
C GLY A 317 9.25 7.71 13.11
N ARG A 318 9.73 7.21 14.26
CA ARG A 318 8.91 6.40 15.18
C ARG A 318 7.78 7.20 15.80
N ASN A 319 8.07 8.40 16.29
CA ASN A 319 7.06 9.28 16.90
C ASN A 319 5.95 9.65 15.90
N TRP A 320 6.32 9.93 14.65
CA TRP A 320 5.33 10.21 13.60
C TRP A 320 4.46 8.99 13.29
N ALA A 321 5.08 7.81 13.22
CA ALA A 321 4.39 6.55 12.97
C ALA A 321 3.44 6.16 14.11
N SER A 322 3.82 6.39 15.37
CA SER A 322 3.00 6.07 16.54
C SER A 322 1.73 6.91 16.63
N HIS A 323 1.76 8.14 16.12
CA HIS A 323 0.59 9.03 16.05
C HIS A 323 -0.25 8.84 14.77
N ASN A 324 0.07 7.81 13.97
CA ASN A 324 -0.67 7.46 12.74
C ASN A 324 -0.75 8.62 11.71
N LEU A 325 0.25 9.50 11.70
CA LEU A 325 0.39 10.56 10.71
C LEU A 325 0.89 10.00 9.38
N ASP A 326 0.44 10.59 8.28
CA ASP A 326 0.88 10.21 6.93
C ASP A 326 2.34 10.60 6.69
N LEU A 327 3.08 9.73 6.00
CA LEU A 327 4.43 10.02 5.51
C LEU A 327 4.43 11.20 4.53
N ILE A 328 3.39 11.34 3.72
CA ILE A 328 3.26 12.42 2.73
C ILE A 328 3.32 13.80 3.41
N LEU A 329 2.61 13.96 4.54
CA LEU A 329 2.64 15.21 5.32
C LEU A 329 4.06 15.55 5.80
N LYS A 330 4.88 14.54 6.12
CA LYS A 330 6.29 14.78 6.47
C LYS A 330 7.13 15.17 5.25
N LEU A 331 6.87 14.61 4.07
CA LEU A 331 7.57 15.01 2.84
C LEU A 331 7.31 16.47 2.52
N GLU A 332 6.05 16.90 2.56
CA GLU A 332 5.66 18.29 2.38
C GLU A 332 6.37 19.19 3.41
N TRP A 333 6.37 18.78 4.69
CA TRP A 333 7.08 19.51 5.74
C TRP A 333 8.59 19.68 5.47
N ILE A 334 9.26 18.63 5.00
CA ILE A 334 10.70 18.68 4.69
C ILE A 334 10.97 19.59 3.49
N GLN A 335 10.11 19.59 2.47
CA GLN A 335 10.21 20.51 1.34
C GLN A 335 10.08 21.97 1.78
N MET A 336 9.13 22.24 2.69
CA MET A 336 8.94 23.57 3.27
C MET A 336 10.12 24.04 4.10
N LEU A 337 10.65 23.16 4.95
CA LEU A 337 11.86 23.42 5.72
C LEU A 337 13.03 23.74 4.80
N ARG A 338 13.22 22.93 3.75
CA ARG A 338 14.26 23.11 2.73
C ARG A 338 14.12 24.48 2.06
N LYS A 339 12.92 24.84 1.61
CA LYS A 339 12.66 26.15 0.98
C LYS A 339 12.97 27.31 1.92
N THR A 340 12.44 27.28 3.13
CA THR A 340 12.66 28.35 4.12
C THR A 340 14.15 28.48 4.49
N TYR A 341 14.87 27.37 4.57
CA TYR A 341 16.30 27.35 4.81
C TYR A 341 17.10 27.96 3.64
N TRP A 342 16.69 27.67 2.41
CA TRP A 342 17.25 28.30 1.21
C TRP A 342 17.00 29.81 1.15
N ASP A 343 15.80 30.26 1.51
CA ASP A 343 15.47 31.68 1.60
C ASP A 343 16.39 32.37 2.63
N LEU A 344 16.64 31.74 3.78
CA LEU A 344 17.53 32.28 4.80
C LEU A 344 19.00 32.35 4.32
N LEU A 345 19.48 31.32 3.63
CA LEU A 345 20.81 31.30 3.00
C LEU A 345 20.97 32.42 1.98
N HIS A 346 19.94 32.65 1.15
CA HIS A 346 19.95 33.76 0.19
C HIS A 346 20.15 35.12 0.88
N HIS A 347 19.42 35.38 1.97
CA HIS A 347 19.56 36.64 2.72
C HIS A 347 20.95 36.80 3.37
N TYR A 348 21.58 35.71 3.81
CA TYR A 348 22.94 35.75 4.34
C TYR A 348 23.97 36.04 3.25
N TYR A 349 23.93 35.28 2.15
CA TYR A 349 24.91 35.39 1.06
C TYR A 349 24.71 36.60 0.15
N ALA A 350 23.56 37.28 0.23
CA ALA A 350 23.40 38.62 -0.34
C ALA A 350 24.36 39.66 0.28
N ASN A 351 24.89 39.39 1.47
CA ASN A 351 25.73 40.31 2.25
C ASN A 351 27.16 39.78 2.48
N VAL A 352 27.51 38.62 1.91
CA VAL A 352 28.81 37.95 2.13
C VAL A 352 29.41 37.57 0.79
N GLU A 353 30.68 37.93 0.56
CA GLU A 353 31.42 37.46 -0.62
C GLU A 353 31.68 35.95 -0.50
N GLN A 354 31.22 35.18 -1.48
CA GLN A 354 31.46 33.74 -1.59
C GLN A 354 31.74 33.39 -3.06
N THR A 355 32.62 32.42 -3.30
CA THR A 355 32.85 31.92 -4.66
C THR A 355 31.73 30.98 -5.12
N GLU A 356 31.49 30.91 -6.43
CA GLU A 356 30.51 29.98 -7.01
C GLU A 356 30.81 28.51 -6.65
N ILE A 357 32.08 28.15 -6.54
CA ILE A 357 32.52 26.80 -6.19
C ILE A 357 32.18 26.46 -4.74
N GLU A 358 32.43 27.38 -3.80
CA GLU A 358 32.09 27.20 -2.39
C GLU A 358 30.57 27.12 -2.20
N PHE A 359 29.81 27.92 -2.95
CA PHE A 359 28.35 27.86 -2.95
C PHE A 359 27.84 26.50 -3.45
N PHE A 360 28.39 25.98 -4.56
CA PHE A 360 28.02 24.67 -5.09
C PHE A 360 28.36 23.53 -4.12
N GLN A 361 29.50 23.61 -3.43
CA GLN A 361 29.87 22.62 -2.41
C GLN A 361 28.91 22.65 -1.21
N LEU A 362 28.54 23.85 -0.77
CA LEU A 362 27.57 24.03 0.30
C LEU A 362 26.19 23.49 -0.09
N GLU A 363 25.75 23.78 -1.31
CA GLU A 363 24.48 23.28 -1.86
C GLU A 363 24.41 21.76 -1.88
N ARG A 364 25.45 21.13 -2.44
CA ARG A 364 25.53 19.68 -2.51
C ARG A 364 25.56 19.06 -1.13
N GLN A 365 26.26 19.69 -0.19
CA GLN A 365 26.33 19.23 1.20
C GLN A 365 24.96 19.30 1.87
N ILE A 366 24.26 20.43 1.78
CA ILE A 366 22.93 20.63 2.40
C ILE A 366 21.93 19.61 1.85
N ASN A 367 21.87 19.47 0.53
CA ASN A 367 20.94 18.53 -0.10
C ASN A 367 21.23 17.09 0.31
N TYR A 368 22.50 16.67 0.27
CA TYR A 368 22.91 15.34 0.74
C TYR A 368 22.48 15.09 2.19
N THR A 369 22.70 16.07 3.08
CA THR A 369 22.34 15.92 4.50
C THR A 369 20.82 15.87 4.70
N LEU A 370 20.04 16.72 4.02
CA LEU A 370 18.58 16.68 4.08
C LEU A 370 18.00 15.37 3.53
N ASP A 371 18.54 14.86 2.43
CA ASP A 371 18.14 13.58 1.85
C ASP A 371 18.49 12.41 2.78
N THR A 372 19.63 12.50 3.46
CA THR A 372 20.03 11.53 4.50
C THR A 372 19.04 11.54 5.67
N TYR A 373 18.65 12.72 6.17
CA TYR A 373 17.60 12.85 7.19
C TYR A 373 16.31 12.17 6.72
N LEU A 374 15.86 12.50 5.51
CA LEU A 374 14.62 11.98 4.95
C LEU A 374 14.64 10.45 4.81
N LYS A 375 15.73 9.89 4.28
CA LYS A 375 15.92 8.44 4.13
C LYS A 375 15.80 7.71 5.46
N HIS A 376 16.50 8.20 6.49
CA HIS A 376 16.47 7.56 7.82
C HIS A 376 15.14 7.75 8.54
N PHE A 377 14.49 8.90 8.35
CA PHE A 377 13.14 9.13 8.83
C PHE A 377 12.16 8.12 8.20
N ALA A 378 12.14 8.02 6.87
CA ALA A 378 11.22 7.16 6.13
C ALA A 378 11.43 5.68 6.45
N SER A 379 12.68 5.24 6.55
CA SER A 379 13.02 3.87 6.97
C SER A 379 12.47 3.58 8.37
N SER A 380 12.73 4.46 9.34
CA SER A 380 12.29 4.24 10.72
C SER A 380 10.76 4.32 10.88
N TYR A 381 10.10 5.17 10.10
CA TYR A 381 8.63 5.23 10.02
C TYR A 381 8.05 3.92 9.49
N ALA A 382 8.58 3.43 8.37
CA ALA A 382 8.12 2.19 7.74
C ALA A 382 8.38 0.96 8.61
N GLU A 383 9.55 0.87 9.23
CA GLU A 383 9.91 -0.19 10.18
C GLU A 383 8.89 -0.26 11.33
N PHE A 384 8.59 0.87 11.97
CA PHE A 384 7.65 0.93 13.07
C PHE A 384 6.22 0.54 12.65
N LYS A 385 5.73 1.07 11.51
CA LYS A 385 4.42 0.71 10.95
C LYS A 385 4.32 -0.79 10.66
N ASN A 386 5.36 -1.38 10.06
CA ASN A 386 5.40 -2.81 9.77
C ASN A 386 5.43 -3.66 11.04
N GLU A 387 6.14 -3.21 12.08
CA GLU A 387 6.16 -3.87 13.39
C GLU A 387 4.77 -3.88 14.04
N VAL A 388 4.08 -2.73 14.05
CA VAL A 388 2.71 -2.64 14.57
C VAL A 388 1.76 -3.56 13.80
N LEU A 389 1.81 -3.56 12.47
CA LEU A 389 0.99 -4.43 11.63
C LEU A 389 1.29 -5.92 11.87
N ARG A 390 2.57 -6.27 12.03
CA ARG A 390 2.99 -7.63 12.35
C ARG A 390 2.45 -8.06 13.71
N ASN A 391 2.56 -7.21 14.73
CA ASN A 391 2.06 -7.50 16.07
C ASN A 391 0.53 -7.62 16.10
N GLN A 392 -0.18 -6.75 15.38
CA GLN A 392 -1.63 -6.87 15.19
C GLN A 392 -2.01 -8.17 14.47
N ARG A 393 -1.25 -8.56 13.44
CA ARG A 393 -1.48 -9.81 12.70
C ARG A 393 -1.24 -11.03 13.57
N VAL A 394 -0.17 -11.04 14.38
CA VAL A 394 0.10 -12.12 15.34
C VAL A 394 -1.05 -12.22 16.36
N MET A 395 -1.53 -11.10 16.90
CA MET A 395 -2.65 -11.07 17.85
C MET A 395 -3.96 -11.59 17.23
N ILE A 396 -4.27 -11.20 15.99
CA ILE A 396 -5.43 -11.72 15.24
C ILE A 396 -5.26 -13.23 14.96
N GLU A 397 -4.05 -13.67 14.66
CA GLU A 397 -3.74 -15.08 14.40
C GLU A 397 -3.85 -15.93 15.68
N GLU A 398 -3.40 -15.43 16.84
CA GLU A 398 -3.59 -16.07 18.16
C GLU A 398 -5.08 -16.22 18.54
N LEU A 399 -5.92 -15.26 18.16
CA LEU A 399 -7.37 -15.32 18.36
C LEU A 399 -8.08 -16.29 17.39
N SER A 400 -7.45 -16.64 16.27
CA SER A 400 -8.08 -17.44 15.20
C SER A 400 -8.01 -18.95 15.39
N VAL A 401 -7.26 -19.44 16.39
CA VAL A 401 -7.16 -20.86 16.77
C VAL A 401 -7.06 -21.01 18.29
N PRO A 402 -8.14 -20.76 19.05
CA PRO A 402 -8.08 -20.86 20.49
C PRO A 402 -8.03 -22.32 20.93
N VAL A 403 -6.92 -22.77 21.53
CA VAL A 403 -6.93 -23.96 22.39
C VAL A 403 -7.51 -23.51 23.73
N ILE A 404 -8.75 -23.88 24.01
CA ILE A 404 -9.51 -23.44 25.18
C ILE A 404 -9.28 -24.45 26.31
N PRO A 405 -8.52 -24.12 27.37
CA PRO A 405 -8.34 -25.01 28.51
C PRO A 405 -9.67 -25.20 29.24
N LEU A 406 -10.02 -26.45 29.52
CA LEU A 406 -11.18 -26.81 30.34
C LEU A 406 -10.78 -27.09 31.78
N TYR A 407 -9.68 -27.84 31.97
CA TYR A 407 -9.14 -28.30 33.26
C TYR A 407 -7.61 -28.42 33.18
N GLU A 408 -6.94 -28.73 34.30
CA GLU A 408 -5.46 -28.71 34.45
C GLU A 408 -4.68 -29.39 33.31
N HIS A 409 -5.24 -30.42 32.67
CA HIS A 409 -4.58 -31.15 31.59
C HIS A 409 -5.47 -31.44 30.38
N THR A 410 -6.59 -30.72 30.23
CA THR A 410 -7.57 -30.96 29.16
C THR A 410 -7.98 -29.66 28.49
N ALA A 411 -7.99 -29.65 27.16
CA ALA A 411 -8.41 -28.49 26.37
C ALA A 411 -9.28 -28.86 25.17
N ILE A 412 -10.04 -27.89 24.66
CA ILE A 412 -10.79 -27.99 23.40
C ILE A 412 -10.08 -27.19 22.31
N LEU A 413 -9.99 -27.76 21.12
CA LEU A 413 -9.63 -27.09 19.88
C LEU A 413 -10.86 -27.04 18.95
N PRO A 414 -11.62 -25.93 18.95
CA PRO A 414 -12.74 -25.75 18.04
C PRO A 414 -12.23 -25.36 16.64
N ILE A 415 -12.61 -26.14 15.63
CA ILE A 415 -12.30 -25.87 14.24
C ILE A 415 -13.58 -25.36 13.56
N MET A 416 -13.58 -24.09 13.15
CA MET A 416 -14.75 -23.42 12.59
C MET A 416 -14.47 -22.79 11.22
N GLY A 417 -15.43 -22.90 10.30
CA GLY A 417 -15.39 -22.27 8.98
C GLY A 417 -14.62 -23.06 7.92
N THR A 418 -14.35 -22.43 6.78
CA THR A 418 -13.64 -23.05 5.66
C THR A 418 -12.16 -23.24 5.99
N LEU A 419 -11.64 -24.44 5.73
CA LEU A 419 -10.24 -24.79 5.95
C LEU A 419 -9.46 -24.74 4.65
N ASP A 420 -8.22 -24.29 4.71
CA ASP A 420 -7.25 -24.41 3.63
C ASP A 420 -5.94 -25.02 4.18
N THR A 421 -4.99 -25.32 3.29
CA THR A 421 -3.71 -25.94 3.68
C THR A 421 -2.88 -25.03 4.61
N ALA A 422 -2.93 -23.71 4.43
CA ALA A 422 -2.14 -22.77 5.24
C ALA A 422 -2.72 -22.64 6.66
N ARG A 423 -4.04 -22.57 6.77
CA ARG A 423 -4.79 -22.48 8.01
C ARG A 423 -4.64 -23.74 8.85
N ILE A 424 -4.74 -24.93 8.26
CA ILE A 424 -4.51 -26.18 8.99
C ILE A 424 -3.08 -26.29 9.51
N LYS A 425 -2.08 -25.88 8.73
CA LYS A 425 -0.69 -25.92 9.19
C LYS A 425 -0.47 -25.01 10.40
N LYS A 426 -1.09 -23.83 10.42
CA LYS A 426 -1.07 -22.94 11.59
C LYS A 426 -1.80 -23.53 12.79
N ILE A 427 -2.96 -24.15 12.58
CA ILE A 427 -3.69 -24.87 13.63
C ILE A 427 -2.80 -25.95 14.26
N GLN A 428 -2.08 -26.71 13.42
CA GLN A 428 -1.15 -27.73 13.86
C GLN A 428 -0.03 -27.17 14.75
N GLU A 429 0.68 -26.14 14.27
CA GLU A 429 1.80 -25.52 15.00
C GLU A 429 1.34 -24.99 16.36
N HIS A 430 0.20 -24.28 16.39
CA HIS A 430 -0.33 -23.71 17.63
C HIS A 430 -0.87 -24.78 18.60
N ALA A 431 -1.55 -25.81 18.09
CA ALA A 431 -2.02 -26.92 18.92
C ALA A 431 -0.86 -27.64 19.61
N PHE A 432 0.24 -27.90 18.89
CA PHE A 432 1.41 -28.58 19.46
C PHE A 432 2.14 -27.74 20.50
N ASP A 433 2.28 -26.43 20.26
CA ASP A 433 2.89 -25.52 21.23
C ASP A 433 2.05 -25.46 22.53
N ARG A 434 0.73 -25.38 22.40
CA ARG A 434 -0.19 -25.36 23.55
C ARG A 434 -0.23 -26.69 24.31
N ILE A 435 -0.21 -27.83 23.62
CA ILE A 435 -0.10 -29.15 24.26
C ILE A 435 1.16 -29.22 25.13
N TYR A 436 2.29 -28.72 24.62
CA TYR A 436 3.55 -28.69 25.36
C TYR A 436 3.50 -27.73 26.56
N GLN A 437 3.10 -26.46 26.34
CA GLN A 437 3.09 -25.43 27.37
C GLN A 437 2.14 -25.73 28.53
N LEU A 438 0.93 -26.20 28.21
CA LEU A 438 -0.11 -26.51 29.19
C LEU A 438 -0.01 -27.95 29.73
N LYS A 439 0.96 -28.74 29.25
CA LYS A 439 1.15 -30.15 29.61
C LYS A 439 -0.15 -30.96 29.47
N LEU A 440 -0.82 -30.80 28.34
CA LEU A 440 -2.13 -31.42 28.11
C LEU A 440 -1.97 -32.94 28.00
N LYS A 441 -2.82 -33.67 28.73
CA LYS A 441 -2.97 -35.13 28.62
C LYS A 441 -4.09 -35.50 27.67
N GLU A 442 -5.04 -34.59 27.46
CA GLU A 442 -6.17 -34.81 26.56
C GLU A 442 -6.53 -33.53 25.80
N ILE A 443 -6.85 -33.67 24.50
CA ILE A 443 -7.32 -32.57 23.65
C ILE A 443 -8.55 -33.01 22.87
N ILE A 444 -9.62 -32.22 22.96
CA ILE A 444 -10.88 -32.45 22.24
C ILE A 444 -10.88 -31.57 21.00
N ILE A 445 -10.83 -32.18 19.81
CA ILE A 445 -10.90 -31.49 18.52
C ILE A 445 -12.36 -31.51 18.06
N ASP A 446 -12.97 -30.33 17.97
CA ASP A 446 -14.37 -30.18 17.56
C ASP A 446 -14.46 -29.72 16.10
N LEU A 447 -15.06 -30.58 15.26
CA LEU A 447 -15.26 -30.35 13.82
C LEU A 447 -16.70 -29.91 13.49
N SER A 448 -17.55 -29.69 14.49
CA SER A 448 -18.97 -29.39 14.28
C SER A 448 -19.20 -28.16 13.38
N GLY A 449 -18.28 -27.19 13.41
CA GLY A 449 -18.28 -25.96 12.61
C GLY A 449 -17.67 -26.08 11.21
N VAL A 450 -17.29 -27.28 10.76
CA VAL A 450 -16.70 -27.53 9.44
C VAL A 450 -17.75 -28.14 8.50
N ALA A 451 -18.02 -27.47 7.38
CA ALA A 451 -19.05 -27.88 6.43
C ALA A 451 -18.54 -28.87 5.37
N TYR A 452 -17.30 -28.69 4.90
CA TYR A 452 -16.69 -29.52 3.86
C TYR A 452 -15.18 -29.61 4.07
N MET A 453 -14.59 -30.77 3.78
CA MET A 453 -13.18 -31.03 3.91
C MET A 453 -12.70 -31.84 2.70
N ASP A 454 -11.70 -31.35 1.99
CA ASP A 454 -11.05 -32.10 0.92
C ASP A 454 -10.06 -33.13 1.49
N ASP A 455 -9.61 -34.06 0.64
CA ASP A 455 -8.69 -35.14 1.02
C ASP A 455 -7.37 -34.63 1.62
N LYS A 456 -6.90 -33.46 1.14
CA LYS A 456 -5.62 -32.88 1.55
C LYS A 456 -5.72 -32.27 2.95
N ILE A 457 -6.82 -31.59 3.24
CA ILE A 457 -7.15 -31.01 4.55
C ILE A 457 -7.40 -32.15 5.55
N MET A 458 -8.12 -33.20 5.15
CA MET A 458 -8.36 -34.38 5.97
C MET A 458 -7.04 -35.09 6.36
N SER A 459 -6.15 -35.32 5.39
CA SER A 459 -4.83 -35.92 5.64
C SER A 459 -4.00 -35.10 6.64
N GLN A 460 -4.05 -33.77 6.55
CA GLN A 460 -3.30 -32.89 7.44
C GLN A 460 -3.92 -32.81 8.84
N LEU A 461 -5.25 -32.82 8.97
CA LEU A 461 -5.93 -32.90 10.26
C LEU A 461 -5.49 -34.14 11.05
N PHE A 462 -5.38 -35.28 10.38
CA PHE A 462 -4.90 -36.51 11.00
C PHE A 462 -3.43 -36.44 11.44
N LYS A 463 -2.60 -35.61 10.79
CA LYS A 463 -1.24 -35.34 11.28
C LYS A 463 -1.26 -34.55 12.60
N ILE A 464 -2.23 -33.66 12.81
CA ILE A 464 -2.43 -32.96 14.09
C ILE A 464 -2.75 -33.98 15.19
N VAL A 465 -3.73 -34.85 14.94
CA VAL A 465 -4.16 -35.90 15.88
C VAL A 465 -3.00 -36.85 16.24
N ASN A 466 -2.25 -37.32 15.24
CA ASN A 466 -1.09 -38.19 15.43
C ASN A 466 0.05 -37.47 16.16
N GLY A 467 0.32 -36.21 15.82
CA GLY A 467 1.35 -35.41 16.48
C GLY A 467 1.04 -35.12 17.95
N ALA A 468 -0.23 -34.84 18.28
CA ALA A 468 -0.69 -34.72 19.66
C ALA A 468 -0.43 -36.02 20.46
N SER A 469 -0.73 -37.16 19.85
CA SER A 469 -0.48 -38.49 20.44
C SER A 469 1.02 -38.73 20.70
N ILE A 470 1.89 -38.31 19.77
CA ILE A 470 3.36 -38.39 19.93
C ILE A 470 3.85 -37.53 21.11
N GLN A 471 3.21 -36.39 21.37
CA GLN A 471 3.50 -35.55 22.53
C GLN A 471 2.92 -36.09 23.85
N GLY A 472 2.31 -37.28 23.84
CA GLY A 472 1.69 -37.88 25.03
C GLY A 472 0.30 -37.32 25.37
N CYS A 473 -0.31 -36.60 24.43
CA CYS A 473 -1.66 -36.05 24.57
C CYS A 473 -2.67 -36.90 23.79
N LYS A 474 -3.67 -37.44 24.49
CA LYS A 474 -4.75 -38.22 23.89
C LYS A 474 -5.69 -37.28 23.11
N ALA A 475 -5.95 -37.59 21.85
CA ALA A 475 -6.85 -36.80 21.01
C ALA A 475 -8.26 -37.43 20.96
N ILE A 476 -9.28 -36.61 21.22
CA ILE A 476 -10.70 -36.97 21.06
C ILE A 476 -11.27 -36.13 19.92
N MET A 477 -11.88 -36.76 18.93
CA MET A 477 -12.54 -36.07 17.82
C MET A 477 -14.07 -36.06 18.02
N THR A 478 -14.68 -34.90 17.80
CA THR A 478 -16.14 -34.69 17.92
C THR A 478 -16.69 -33.97 16.69
N GLY A 479 -17.99 -34.10 16.43
CA GLY A 479 -18.66 -33.36 15.35
C GLY A 479 -18.38 -33.87 13.93
N ILE A 480 -17.98 -35.15 13.79
CA ILE A 480 -17.75 -35.77 12.47
C ILE A 480 -19.10 -35.98 11.77
N ARG A 481 -19.29 -35.30 10.64
CA ARG A 481 -20.50 -35.42 9.81
C ARG A 481 -20.43 -36.66 8.89
N PRO A 482 -21.56 -37.18 8.41
CA PRO A 482 -21.59 -38.36 7.52
C PRO A 482 -20.72 -38.21 6.27
N GLU A 483 -20.68 -37.03 5.68
CA GLU A 483 -19.89 -36.74 4.47
C GLU A 483 -18.39 -36.89 4.73
N MET A 484 -17.92 -36.44 5.90
CA MET A 484 -16.52 -36.62 6.34
C MET A 484 -16.21 -38.09 6.57
N THR A 485 -17.17 -38.86 7.09
CA THR A 485 -17.00 -40.29 7.36
C THR A 485 -16.78 -41.06 6.05
N SER A 486 -17.52 -40.74 4.99
CA SER A 486 -17.32 -41.31 3.65
C SER A 486 -15.90 -41.05 3.13
N THR A 487 -15.44 -39.79 3.19
CA THR A 487 -14.08 -39.42 2.77
C THR A 487 -12.99 -40.13 3.59
N MET A 488 -13.20 -40.30 4.90
CA MET A 488 -12.24 -41.04 5.76
C MET A 488 -12.12 -42.52 5.38
N VAL A 489 -13.25 -43.14 5.04
CA VAL A 489 -13.31 -44.54 4.60
C VAL A 489 -12.64 -44.71 3.23
N GLU A 490 -12.90 -43.79 2.30
CA GLU A 490 -12.28 -43.79 0.96
C GLU A 490 -10.75 -43.64 1.02
N LEU A 491 -10.25 -42.81 1.93
CA LEU A 491 -8.82 -42.60 2.15
C LEU A 491 -8.15 -43.73 2.94
N GLY A 492 -8.90 -44.76 3.36
CA GLY A 492 -8.37 -45.89 4.12
C GLY A 492 -7.86 -45.50 5.51
N ILE A 493 -8.38 -44.42 6.09
CA ILE A 493 -7.93 -43.92 7.38
C ILE A 493 -8.51 -44.82 8.47
N SER A 494 -7.65 -45.63 9.10
CA SER A 494 -8.05 -46.49 10.22
C SER A 494 -7.89 -45.74 11.55
N LEU A 495 -9.01 -45.56 12.24
CA LEU A 495 -9.06 -45.02 13.61
C LEU A 495 -8.65 -46.11 14.61
N HIS A 496 -7.39 -46.56 14.59
CA HIS A 496 -6.89 -47.57 15.53
C HIS A 496 -6.13 -46.96 16.74
N GLU A 497 -6.43 -47.50 17.92
CA GLU A 497 -5.86 -47.36 19.29
C GLU A 497 -5.55 -45.96 19.87
N ARG A 498 -5.39 -44.90 19.07
CA ARG A 498 -4.85 -43.60 19.55
C ARG A 498 -5.79 -42.41 19.37
N VAL A 499 -6.93 -42.60 18.73
CA VAL A 499 -7.93 -41.56 18.48
C VAL A 499 -9.29 -42.06 18.94
N GLU A 500 -9.88 -41.37 19.90
CA GLU A 500 -11.25 -41.66 20.32
C GLU A 500 -12.22 -40.74 19.59
N THR A 501 -13.35 -41.27 19.12
CA THR A 501 -14.42 -40.47 18.53
C THR A 501 -15.62 -40.42 19.48
N ARG A 502 -16.32 -39.29 19.47
CA ARG A 502 -17.59 -39.08 20.18
C ARG A 502 -18.59 -38.37 19.27
N GLY A 503 -19.88 -38.65 19.46
CA GLY A 503 -20.95 -38.15 18.58
C GLY A 503 -21.11 -36.63 18.63
N SER A 504 -20.84 -36.01 19.78
CA SER A 504 -20.90 -34.56 19.95
C SER A 504 -19.91 -34.08 21.00
N LEU A 505 -19.60 -32.78 20.97
CA LEU A 505 -18.82 -32.11 22.01
C LEU A 505 -19.49 -32.25 23.39
N GLN A 506 -20.81 -32.16 23.45
CA GLN A 506 -21.59 -32.35 24.68
C GLN A 506 -21.38 -33.74 25.27
N GLN A 507 -21.41 -34.80 24.45
CA GLN A 507 -21.18 -36.16 24.92
C GLN A 507 -19.74 -36.33 25.46
N ALA A 508 -18.74 -35.78 24.77
CA ALA A 508 -17.36 -35.82 25.22
C ALA A 508 -17.18 -35.09 26.57
N LEU A 509 -17.82 -33.94 26.73
CA LEU A 509 -17.81 -33.17 27.99
C LEU A 509 -18.55 -33.89 29.13
N GLU A 510 -19.71 -34.51 28.87
CA GLU A 510 -20.47 -35.25 29.89
C GLU A 510 -19.73 -36.49 30.42
N GLU A 511 -19.07 -37.23 29.53
CA GLU A 511 -18.22 -38.37 29.93
C GLU A 511 -16.97 -37.91 30.69
N PHE A 512 -16.38 -36.79 30.29
CA PHE A 512 -15.25 -36.17 30.98
C PHE A 512 -15.63 -35.69 32.39
N VAL A 513 -16.80 -35.05 32.55
CA VAL A 513 -17.31 -34.65 33.88
C VAL A 513 -17.57 -35.88 34.77
N ARG A 514 -18.05 -36.99 34.19
CA ARG A 514 -18.27 -38.24 34.93
C ARG A 514 -16.96 -38.94 35.35
N SER A 515 -15.90 -38.86 34.55
CA SER A 515 -14.61 -39.51 34.84
C SER A 515 -13.81 -38.80 35.95
N TYR A 516 -14.06 -37.51 36.16
CA TYR A 516 -13.37 -36.70 37.17
C TYR A 516 -14.09 -36.57 38.52
N LYS A 517 -15.31 -37.13 38.70
CA LYS A 517 -16.13 -37.02 39.93
C LYS A 517 -16.06 -35.62 40.58
N LEU A 518 -16.82 -34.68 40.03
CA LEU A 518 -17.49 -33.67 40.85
C LEU A 518 -18.83 -34.23 41.32
#